data_AF-A0A822J4B0-F1
#
_entry.id   AF-A0A822J4B0-F1
#
_cell.length_a   1.000
_cell.length_b   1.000
_cell.length_c   1.000
_cell.angle_alpha   90.00
_cell.angle_beta   90.00
_cell.angle_gamma   90.00
#
_symmetry.space_group_name_H-M   'P 1'
#
loop_
_entity.id
_entity.type
_entity.pdbx_description
1 polymer ?
#
loop_
_entity_poly.entity_id
_entity_poly.type
_entity_poly.pdbx_seq_one_letter_code
_entity_poly.pdbx_strand_id
1 'polypeptide(L)'
;AEKAAAIGAGTVALGITVHLGRAPPILGGPEVVTLLTQKSEELFGARFIIEEDPIKASKLLLLHIGKAREKLGLCSSIGRHGSQHPDNKEISVSPKTDKSLNPQNPLPLPTY
;
A
#
# COMPACT_ATOMS: atom_id res chain seq x y z
N ALA A 1 15.54 -3.37 -9.44
CA ALA A 1 14.25 -3.21 -8.72
C ALA A 1 14.03 -4.31 -7.66
N GLU A 2 14.59 -5.49 -7.91
CA GLU A 2 14.50 -6.74 -7.16
C GLU A 2 14.98 -6.59 -5.71
N LYS A 3 16.05 -5.80 -5.48
CA LYS A 3 16.57 -5.53 -4.14
C LYS A 3 15.51 -4.88 -3.23
N ALA A 4 14.78 -3.89 -3.72
CA ALA A 4 13.74 -3.22 -2.95
C ALA A 4 12.55 -4.15 -2.66
N ALA A 5 12.18 -4.99 -3.63
CA ALA A 5 11.14 -6.00 -3.43
C ALA A 5 11.55 -7.03 -2.34
N ALA A 6 12.80 -7.50 -2.37
CA ALA A 6 13.33 -8.41 -1.35
C ALA A 6 13.38 -7.76 0.05
N ILE A 7 13.84 -6.51 0.15
CA ILE A 7 13.83 -5.75 1.41
C ILE A 7 12.41 -5.59 1.93
N GLY A 8 11.47 -5.18 1.09
CA GLY A 8 10.07 -5.01 1.48
C GLY A 8 9.47 -6.32 2.00
N ALA A 9 9.69 -7.43 1.28
CA ALA A 9 9.15 -8.73 1.66
C ALA A 9 9.74 -9.23 2.99
N GLY A 10 11.06 -9.09 3.17
CA GLY A 10 11.73 -9.44 4.43
C GLY A 10 11.24 -8.57 5.59
N THR A 11 11.00 -7.28 5.36
CA THR A 11 10.50 -6.35 6.38
C THR A 11 9.07 -6.69 6.83
N VAL A 12 8.19 -7.06 5.89
CA VAL A 12 6.84 -7.55 6.21
C VAL A 12 6.89 -8.87 7.00
N ALA A 13 7.78 -9.79 6.63
CA ALA A 13 7.97 -11.03 7.38
C ALA A 13 8.45 -10.80 8.83
N LEU A 14 9.14 -9.69 9.10
CA LEU A 14 9.54 -9.26 10.45
C LEU A 14 8.42 -8.54 11.22
N GLY A 15 7.21 -8.44 10.66
CA GLY A 15 6.07 -7.79 11.30
C GLY A 15 6.07 -6.26 11.18
N ILE A 16 6.80 -5.70 10.20
CA ILE A 16 6.82 -4.26 9.92
C ILE A 16 6.06 -3.99 8.62
N THR A 17 5.01 -3.16 8.70
CA THR A 17 4.21 -2.77 7.54
C THR A 17 5.01 -1.86 6.61
N VAL A 18 4.98 -2.14 5.31
CA VAL A 18 5.79 -1.43 4.29
C VAL A 18 4.88 -0.73 3.29
N HIS A 19 5.13 0.55 3.04
CA HIS A 19 4.49 1.29 1.96
C HIS A 19 5.31 1.19 0.66
N LEU A 20 4.61 1.04 -0.46
CA LEU A 20 5.17 1.08 -1.81
C LEU A 20 4.42 2.12 -2.64
N GLY A 21 5.17 3.04 -3.25
CA GLY A 21 4.64 4.05 -4.17
C GLY A 21 4.21 3.49 -5.53
N ARG A 22 4.50 2.22 -5.81
CA ARG A 22 4.07 1.50 -7.01
C ARG A 22 3.96 0.01 -6.68
N ALA A 23 2.95 -0.66 -7.24
CA ALA A 23 2.83 -2.11 -7.10
C ALA A 23 4.03 -2.85 -7.73
N PRO A 24 4.61 -3.86 -7.05
CA PRO A 24 5.55 -4.77 -7.70
C PRO A 24 4.82 -5.60 -8.79
N PRO A 25 5.55 -6.29 -9.68
CA PRO A 25 4.95 -7.07 -10.77
C PRO A 25 4.30 -8.37 -10.28
N ILE A 26 3.28 -8.25 -9.41
CA ILE A 26 2.54 -9.36 -8.79
C ILE A 26 1.05 -9.36 -9.16
N LEU A 27 0.59 -8.33 -9.89
CA LEU A 27 -0.83 -8.13 -10.20
C LEU A 27 -1.44 -9.22 -11.09
N GLY A 28 -0.61 -10.03 -11.77
CA GLY A 28 -1.07 -11.19 -12.53
C GLY A 28 -1.56 -12.37 -11.67
N GLY A 29 -1.23 -12.38 -10.38
CA GLY A 29 -1.64 -13.40 -9.42
C GLY A 29 -2.53 -12.81 -8.32
N PRO A 30 -3.87 -12.89 -8.40
CA PRO A 30 -4.76 -12.28 -7.41
C PRO A 30 -4.55 -12.85 -6.00
N GLU A 31 -4.19 -14.13 -5.89
CA GLU A 31 -3.87 -14.76 -4.61
C GLU A 31 -2.59 -14.18 -3.99
N VAL A 32 -1.58 -13.87 -4.80
CA VAL A 32 -0.32 -13.25 -4.34
C VAL A 32 -0.57 -11.82 -3.86
N VAL A 33 -1.38 -11.07 -4.59
CA VAL A 33 -1.79 -9.71 -4.18
C VAL A 33 -2.52 -9.77 -2.84
N THR A 34 -3.51 -10.66 -2.71
CA THR A 34 -4.27 -10.85 -1.47
C THR A 34 -3.36 -11.27 -0.31
N LEU A 35 -2.42 -12.17 -0.57
CA LEU A 35 -1.48 -12.63 0.44
C LEU A 35 -0.61 -11.49 0.98
N LEU A 36 -0.06 -10.66 0.10
CA LEU A 36 0.88 -9.59 0.47
C LEU A 36 0.21 -8.32 1.01
N THR A 37 -1.06 -8.08 0.67
CA THR A 37 -1.78 -6.84 1.05
C THR A 37 -2.83 -7.04 2.14
N GLN A 38 -3.20 -8.28 2.46
CA GLN A 38 -4.24 -8.59 3.44
C GLN A 38 -3.82 -9.74 4.36
N LYS A 39 -3.62 -10.97 3.84
CA LYS A 39 -3.39 -12.15 4.68
C LYS A 39 -2.09 -12.09 5.48
N SER A 40 -1.07 -11.40 4.98
CA SER A 40 0.19 -11.20 5.71
C SER A 40 -0.02 -10.48 7.05
N GLU A 41 -1.05 -9.65 7.18
CA GLU A 41 -1.35 -8.96 8.45
C GLU A 41 -1.80 -9.97 9.52
N GLU A 42 -2.51 -11.04 9.13
CA GLU A 42 -2.90 -12.12 10.03
C GLU A 42 -1.74 -13.05 10.38
N LEU A 43 -0.84 -13.28 9.40
CA LEU A 43 0.29 -14.21 9.56
C LEU A 43 1.47 -13.59 10.32
N PHE A 44 1.81 -12.34 10.02
CA PHE A 44 3.02 -11.66 10.49
C PHE A 44 2.73 -10.38 11.28
N GLY A 45 1.48 -9.92 11.33
CA GLY A 45 1.13 -8.63 11.93
C GLY A 45 1.43 -7.42 11.04
N ALA A 46 1.85 -7.65 9.79
CA ALA A 46 2.22 -6.61 8.84
C ALA A 46 1.82 -6.92 7.40
N ARG A 47 1.75 -5.87 6.58
CA ARG A 47 1.39 -6.00 5.17
C ARG A 47 2.00 -4.92 4.30
N PHE A 48 1.82 -5.07 3.00
CA PHE A 48 2.09 -4.00 2.05
C PHE A 48 0.91 -3.02 1.94
N ILE A 49 1.24 -1.74 1.92
CA ILE A 49 0.34 -0.64 1.55
C ILE A 49 0.81 -0.13 0.19
N ILE A 50 -0.05 -0.17 -0.82
CA ILE A 50 0.24 0.34 -2.16
C ILE A 50 -0.57 1.61 -2.35
N GLU A 51 0.12 2.75 -2.45
CA GLU A 51 -0.50 4.07 -2.65
C GLU A 51 0.48 4.97 -3.40
N GLU A 52 0.07 5.49 -4.56
CA GLU A 52 0.93 6.28 -5.44
C GLU A 52 0.94 7.76 -5.04
N ASP A 53 -0.14 8.25 -4.43
CA ASP A 53 -0.22 9.63 -3.94
C ASP A 53 0.56 9.78 -2.62
N PRO A 54 1.66 10.57 -2.61
CA PRO A 54 2.50 10.71 -1.42
C PRO A 54 1.75 11.34 -0.24
N ILE A 55 0.74 12.19 -0.49
CA ILE A 55 -0.05 12.83 0.58
C ILE A 55 -0.94 11.77 1.23
N LYS A 56 -1.62 10.93 0.44
CA LYS A 56 -2.43 9.83 0.99
C LYS A 56 -1.57 8.79 1.68
N ALA A 57 -0.42 8.43 1.10
CA ALA A 57 0.53 7.50 1.70
C ALA A 57 0.96 7.96 3.09
N SER A 58 1.30 9.25 3.26
CA SER A 58 1.68 9.82 4.56
C SER A 58 0.56 9.70 5.60
N LYS A 59 -0.70 9.98 5.20
CA LYS A 59 -1.87 9.84 6.08
C LYS A 59 -2.12 8.40 6.49
N LEU A 60 -1.97 7.45 5.56
CA LEU A 60 -2.13 6.01 5.83
C LEU A 60 -1.05 5.50 6.80
N LEU A 61 0.21 5.90 6.61
CA LEU A 61 1.30 5.54 7.51
C LEU A 61 1.10 6.14 8.91
N LEU A 62 0.67 7.40 8.99
CA LEU A 62 0.38 8.06 10.26
C LEU A 62 -0.76 7.34 11.01
N LEU A 63 -1.81 6.95 10.28
CA LEU A 63 -2.91 6.16 10.84
C LEU A 63 -2.44 4.80 11.35
N HIS A 64 -1.57 4.11 10.59
CA HIS A 64 -1.00 2.83 11.02
C HIS A 64 -0.18 2.97 12.31
N ILE A 65 0.69 3.97 12.38
CA ILE A 65 1.48 4.29 13.59
C ILE A 65 0.57 4.65 14.76
N GLY A 66 -0.48 5.46 14.52
CA GLY A 66 -1.48 5.80 15.53
C GLY A 66 -2.15 4.58 16.14
N LYS A 67 -2.64 3.66 15.29
CA LYS A 67 -3.22 2.38 15.73
C LYS A 67 -2.23 1.52 16.51
N ALA A 68 -0.97 1.45 16.07
CA ALA A 68 0.06 0.69 16.76
C ALA A 68 0.35 1.29 18.16
N ARG A 69 0.37 2.62 18.28
CA ARG A 69 0.53 3.32 19.57
C ARG A 69 -0.65 3.09 20.51
N GLU A 70 -1.87 3.14 20.00
CA GLU A 70 -3.09 2.88 20.78
C GLU A 70 -3.12 1.45 21.31
N LYS A 71 -2.71 0.46 20.50
CA LYS A 71 -2.53 -0.93 20.95
C LYS A 71 -1.53 -1.07 22.10
N LEU A 72 -0.56 -0.16 22.20
CA LEU A 72 0.42 -0.09 23.29
C LEU A 72 -0.05 0.77 24.47
N GLY A 73 -1.27 1.30 24.45
CA GLY A 73 -1.80 2.19 25.49
C GLY A 73 -1.21 3.61 25.47
N LEU A 74 -0.54 3.99 24.38
CA LEU A 74 0.02 5.34 24.22
C LEU A 74 -1.04 6.26 23.61
N CYS A 75 -1.32 7.39 24.28
CA CYS A 75 -2.24 8.39 23.74
C CYS A 75 -1.76 8.87 22.36
N SER A 76 -2.65 8.79 21.37
CA SER A 76 -2.46 9.27 20.00
C SER A 76 -2.71 10.78 19.92
N SER A 77 -1.94 11.59 20.64
CA SER A 77 -1.98 13.07 20.55
C SER A 77 -1.33 13.62 19.27
N ILE A 78 -1.42 12.86 18.16
CA ILE A 78 -0.85 13.18 16.86
C ILE A 78 -1.84 14.11 16.15
N GLY A 79 -1.87 15.39 16.56
CA GLY A 79 -2.90 16.30 16.03
C GLY A 79 -2.97 17.72 16.62
N ARG A 80 -1.85 18.37 16.94
CA ARG A 80 -1.86 19.82 17.24
C ARG A 80 -1.06 20.70 16.28
N HIS A 81 -0.87 20.27 15.04
CA HIS A 81 -0.47 21.20 13.98
C HIS A 81 -1.31 20.97 12.72
N GLY A 82 -1.90 22.07 12.25
CA GLY A 82 -3.13 22.10 11.48
C GLY A 82 -3.07 21.51 10.07
N SER A 83 -4.21 20.95 9.67
CA SER A 83 -4.91 21.27 8.42
C SER A 83 -6.24 20.52 8.43
N GLN A 84 -7.31 21.24 8.79
CA GLN A 84 -8.66 20.82 8.46
C GLN A 84 -8.79 20.76 6.94
N HIS A 85 -9.06 19.57 6.40
CA HIS A 85 -9.95 19.46 5.24
C HIS A 85 -10.78 18.18 5.39
N PRO A 86 -12.11 18.28 5.55
CA PRO A 86 -12.99 17.14 5.74
C PRO A 86 -13.40 16.61 4.36
N ASP A 87 -12.86 15.48 3.94
CA ASP A 87 -13.43 14.67 2.85
C ASP A 87 -13.53 13.21 3.28
N ASN A 88 -14.42 13.02 4.23
CA ASN A 88 -15.15 11.80 4.48
C ASN A 88 -15.95 11.40 3.23
N LYS A 89 -15.32 10.62 2.35
CA LYS A 89 -16.00 9.61 1.55
C LYS A 89 -15.35 8.27 1.83
N GLU A 90 -16.18 7.31 2.22
CA GLU A 90 -15.86 5.89 2.09
C GLU A 90 -15.12 5.67 0.77
N ILE A 91 -13.91 5.14 0.82
CA ILE A 91 -13.31 4.55 -0.37
C ILE A 91 -13.23 3.07 -0.07
N SER A 92 -14.41 2.47 -0.24
CA SER A 92 -14.58 1.06 -0.52
C SER A 92 -13.48 0.58 -1.45
N VAL A 93 -12.83 -0.49 -1.04
CA VAL A 93 -11.98 -1.30 -1.91
C VAL A 93 -12.88 -1.78 -3.05
N SER A 94 -12.66 -1.25 -4.24
CA SER A 94 -13.22 -1.81 -5.47
C SER A 94 -12.15 -1.71 -6.55
N PRO A 95 -11.73 -2.85 -7.13
CA PRO A 95 -10.77 -2.87 -8.21
C PRO A 95 -11.45 -2.30 -9.44
N LYS A 96 -11.16 -1.03 -9.78
CA LYS A 96 -11.60 -0.47 -11.06
C LYS A 96 -10.77 -1.10 -12.16
N THR A 97 -11.41 -1.99 -12.90
CA THR A 97 -11.03 -2.50 -14.21
C THR A 97 -10.60 -1.33 -15.10
N ASP A 98 -9.30 -1.19 -15.35
CA ASP A 98 -8.79 -0.25 -16.35
C ASP A 98 -9.07 -0.82 -17.75
N LYS A 99 -9.87 -0.08 -18.52
CA LYS A 99 -10.28 -0.38 -19.90
C LYS A 99 -9.19 0.01 -20.93
N SER A 100 -7.91 0.02 -20.56
CA SER A 100 -6.81 0.38 -21.46
C SER A 100 -6.18 -0.79 -22.23
N LEU A 101 -6.59 -2.05 -21.98
CA LEU A 101 -6.26 -3.17 -22.87
C LEU A 101 -7.17 -3.17 -24.11
N ASN A 102 -6.94 -2.24 -25.02
CA ASN A 102 -7.40 -2.39 -26.40
C ASN A 102 -6.35 -3.24 -27.15
N PRO A 103 -6.70 -4.44 -27.67
CA PRO A 103 -5.76 -5.32 -28.36
C PRO A 103 -5.24 -4.78 -29.71
N GLN A 104 -5.67 -3.59 -30.16
CA GLN A 104 -5.40 -3.07 -31.50
C GLN A 104 -4.24 -2.05 -31.61
N ASN A 105 -3.50 -1.76 -30.53
CA ASN A 105 -2.31 -0.91 -30.63
C ASN A 105 -1.03 -1.76 -30.53
N PRO A 106 -0.19 -1.84 -31.57
CA PRO A 106 1.11 -2.47 -31.48
C PRO A 106 1.98 -1.73 -30.46
N LEU A 107 2.56 -2.45 -29.49
CA LEU A 107 3.54 -1.89 -28.58
C LEU A 107 4.76 -1.41 -29.39
N PRO A 108 5.23 -0.15 -29.21
CA PRO A 108 6.43 0.30 -29.91
C PRO A 108 7.63 -0.46 -29.37
N LEU A 109 8.37 -1.12 -30.28
CA LEU A 109 9.61 -1.83 -29.94
C LEU A 109 10.69 -0.82 -29.54
N PRO A 110 11.47 -1.08 -28.48
CA PRO A 110 12.62 -0.24 -28.13
C PRO A 110 13.70 -0.40 -29.21
N THR A 111 14.07 0.70 -29.87
CA THR A 111 15.28 0.79 -30.69
C THR A 111 16.51 0.78 -29.77
N TYR A 112 17.52 -0.03 -30.14
CA TYR A 112 18.77 -0.22 -29.41
C TYR A 112 19.61 1.05 -29.33
#